data_AF-A0A1V0UXH1-F1
#
_entry.id   AF-A0A1V0UXH1-F1
#
_cell.length_a   1.000
_cell.length_b   1.000
_cell.length_c   1.000
_cell.angle_alpha   90.00
_cell.angle_beta   90.00
_cell.angle_gamma   90.00
#
_symmetry.space_group_name_H-M   'P 1'
#
loop_
_entity.id
_entity.type
_entity.pdbx_description
1 polymer ?
#
loop_
_entity_poly.entity_id
_entity_poly.type
_entity_poly.pdbx_seq_one_letter_code
_entity_poly.pdbx_strand_id
1 'polypeptide(L)' 'MTYIPKRPLKPCKVHGCPELTRTRYCDNHAALEKLEKQRAHKEYDKYQRNKKAREFYLGKKWRKVRPD' A
#
# COMPACT_ATOMS: atom_id res chain seq x y z
N MET A 1 26.27 -26.91 12.21
CA MET A 1 24.90 -26.34 12.18
C MET A 1 24.93 -24.97 12.87
N THR A 2 24.78 -23.89 12.12
CA THR A 2 24.82 -22.53 12.69
C THR A 2 23.42 -22.11 13.13
N TYR A 3 23.20 -21.98 14.44
CA TYR A 3 21.95 -21.48 15.00
C TYR A 3 21.86 -19.97 14.77
N ILE A 4 20.82 -19.52 14.05
CA ILE A 4 20.51 -18.09 13.89
C ILE A 4 19.43 -17.72 14.91
N PRO A 5 19.72 -16.87 15.91
CA PRO A 5 18.72 -16.47 16.89
C PRO A 5 17.59 -15.70 16.19
N LYS A 6 16.35 -16.07 16.51
CA LYS A 6 15.18 -15.34 16.02
C LYS A 6 15.13 -13.98 16.69
N ARG A 7 14.85 -12.94 15.89
CA ARG A 7 14.60 -11.58 16.42
C ARG A 7 13.50 -11.63 17.49
N PRO A 8 13.48 -10.74 18.49
CA PRO A 8 12.36 -10.64 19.42
C PRO A 8 11.08 -10.23 18.68
N LEU A 9 9.94 -10.44 19.34
CA LEU A 9 8.67 -9.85 18.88
C LEU A 9 8.72 -8.34 19.07
N LYS A 10 7.99 -7.59 18.23
CA LYS A 10 7.93 -6.12 18.29
C LYS A 10 6.53 -5.69 18.72
N PRO A 11 6.35 -4.52 19.35
CA PRO A 11 5.03 -4.05 19.76
C PRO A 11 4.11 -3.83 18.55
N CYS A 12 2.81 -4.03 18.76
CA CYS A 12 1.78 -3.66 17.82
C CYS A 12 1.88 -2.16 17.46
N LYS A 13 1.63 -1.80 16.21
CA LYS A 13 1.67 -0.41 15.75
C LYS A 13 0.56 0.48 16.35
N VAL A 14 -0.50 -0.08 16.91
CA VAL A 14 -1.60 0.70 17.52
C VAL A 14 -1.13 1.33 18.83
N HIS A 15 -1.28 2.65 18.95
CA HIS A 15 -0.94 3.38 20.17
C HIS A 15 -1.70 2.81 21.37
N GLY A 16 -0.97 2.50 22.45
CA GLY A 16 -1.53 1.94 23.68
C GLY A 16 -1.82 0.43 23.64
N CYS A 17 -1.55 -0.28 22.55
CA CYS A 17 -1.70 -1.73 22.50
C CYS A 17 -0.46 -2.42 23.12
N PRO A 18 -0.62 -3.23 24.19
CA PRO A 18 0.50 -3.90 24.86
C PRO A 18 1.00 -5.15 24.12
N GLU A 19 0.27 -5.59 23.09
CA GLU A 19 0.52 -6.87 22.42
C GLU A 19 1.79 -6.85 21.57
N LEU A 20 2.54 -7.95 21.64
CA LEU A 20 3.73 -8.19 20.81
C LEU A 20 3.36 -9.01 19.57
N THR A 21 3.91 -8.63 18.41
CA THR A 21 3.62 -9.25 17.11
C THR A 21 4.89 -9.50 16.29
N ARG A 22 4.82 -10.43 15.35
CA ARG A 22 5.83 -10.59 14.28
C ARG A 22 5.58 -9.64 13.11
N THR A 23 4.32 -9.29 12.88
CA THR A 23 3.86 -8.48 11.76
C THR A 23 3.68 -7.03 12.20
N ARG A 24 2.93 -6.21 11.45
CA ARG A 24 2.72 -4.79 11.77
C ARG A 24 1.73 -4.58 12.92
N TYR A 25 0.77 -5.48 13.06
CA TYR A 25 -0.33 -5.41 14.00
C TYR A 25 -0.46 -6.75 14.75
N CYS A 26 -0.98 -6.75 15.98
CA CYS A 26 -1.34 -7.99 16.66
C CYS A 26 -2.61 -8.60 16.05
N ASP A 27 -2.96 -9.82 16.46
CA ASP A 27 -4.12 -10.54 15.91
C ASP A 27 -5.44 -9.78 16.12
N ASN A 28 -5.59 -9.11 17.26
CA ASN A 28 -6.71 -8.22 17.56
C ASN A 28 -6.83 -7.03 16.57
N HIS A 29 -5.72 -6.65 15.95
CA HIS A 29 -5.62 -5.52 15.02
C HIS A 29 -5.30 -5.95 13.57
N ALA A 30 -5.40 -7.24 13.25
CA ALA A 30 -5.12 -7.75 11.90
C ALA A 30 -6.00 -7.10 10.82
N ALA A 31 -7.22 -6.70 11.18
CA ALA A 31 -8.13 -5.97 10.29
C ALA A 31 -7.57 -4.60 9.83
N LEU A 32 -6.81 -3.91 10.69
CA LEU A 32 -6.20 -2.61 10.35
C LEU A 32 -5.15 -2.76 9.24
N GLU A 33 -4.43 -3.89 9.22
CA GLU A 33 -3.48 -4.18 8.15
C GLU A 33 -4.19 -4.28 6.79
N LYS A 34 -5.33 -4.99 6.75
CA LYS A 34 -6.14 -5.13 5.52
C LYS A 34 -6.67 -3.76 5.08
N LEU A 35 -7.17 -2.96 6.01
CA LEU A 35 -7.69 -1.63 5.73
C LEU A 35 -6.61 -0.68 5.19
N GLU A 36 -5.41 -0.66 5.79
CA GLU A 36 -4.29 0.14 5.31
C GLU A 36 -3.88 -0.26 3.88
N LYS A 37 -3.79 -1.57 3.60
CA LYS A 37 -3.47 -2.07 2.25
C LYS A 37 -4.54 -1.63 1.24
N GLN A 38 -5.82 -1.78 1.57
CA GLN A 38 -6.91 -1.34 0.69
C GLN A 38 -6.87 0.16 0.40
N ARG A 39 -6.59 0.99 1.41
CA ARG A 39 -6.42 2.44 1.23
C ARG A 39 -5.26 2.76 0.31
N ALA A 40 -4.12 2.09 0.50
CA ALA A 40 -2.94 2.27 -0.36
C ALA A 40 -3.23 1.87 -1.82
N HIS A 41 -3.93 0.76 -2.05
CA HIS A 41 -4.36 0.36 -3.40
C HIS A 41 -5.33 1.37 -4.01
N LYS A 42 -6.36 1.80 -3.28
CA LYS A 42 -7.30 2.81 -3.77
C LYS A 42 -6.60 4.10 -4.17
N GLU A 43 -5.59 4.51 -3.41
CA GLU A 43 -4.82 5.72 -3.70
C GLU A 43 -3.93 5.58 -4.94
N TYR A 44 -3.26 4.43 -5.07
CA TYR A 44 -2.50 4.09 -6.26
C TYR A 44 -3.38 4.07 -7.52
N ASP A 45 -4.57 3.46 -7.42
CA ASP A 45 -5.53 3.36 -8.51
C ASP A 45 -6.02 4.74 -8.94
N LYS A 46 -6.34 5.60 -7.97
CA LYS A 46 -6.84 6.95 -8.20
C LYS A 46 -5.78 7.85 -8.85
N TYR A 47 -4.57 7.88 -8.31
CA TYR A 47 -3.59 8.90 -8.69
C TYR A 47 -2.46 8.42 -9.58
N GLN A 48 -2.12 7.13 -9.56
CA GLN A 48 -0.97 6.60 -10.28
C GLN A 48 -1.38 5.77 -11.49
N ARG A 49 -2.41 4.91 -11.38
CA ARG A 49 -2.81 4.02 -12.49
C ARG A 49 -3.26 4.79 -13.73
N ASN A 50 -4.01 5.88 -13.56
CA ASN A 50 -4.56 6.65 -14.68
C ASN A 50 -3.66 7.75 -15.25
N LYS A 51 -2.43 7.93 -14.74
CA LYS A 51 -1.52 8.96 -15.28
C LYS A 51 -1.20 8.70 -16.75
N LYS A 52 -0.77 7.49 -17.09
CA LYS A 52 -0.40 7.15 -18.47
C LYS A 52 -1.55 7.31 -19.46
N ALA A 53 -2.76 6.89 -19.10
CA ALA A 53 -3.95 7.04 -19.94
C ALA A 53 -4.31 8.52 -20.13
N ARG A 54 -4.31 9.30 -19.05
CA ARG A 54 -4.55 10.75 -19.11
C ARG A 54 -3.50 11.46 -19.96
N GLU A 55 -2.22 11.14 -19.79
CA GLU A 55 -1.11 11.69 -20.58
C GLU A 55 -1.21 11.32 -22.07
N PHE A 56 -1.64 10.09 -22.37
CA PHE A 56 -1.86 9.63 -23.74
C PHE A 56 -2.94 10.45 -24.46
N TYR A 57 -4.13 10.56 -23.86
CA TYR A 57 -5.26 11.28 -24.46
C TYR A 57 -5.07 12.80 -24.50
N LEU A 58 -4.34 13.39 -23.54
CA LEU A 58 -4.00 14.82 -23.57
C LEU A 58 -2.80 15.11 -24.49
N GLY A 59 -2.10 14.07 -24.96
CA GLY A 59 -0.88 14.19 -25.75
C GLY A 59 -1.10 14.79 -27.14
N LYS A 60 -0.04 15.39 -27.70
CA LYS A 60 -0.05 15.99 -29.05
C LYS A 60 -0.37 14.94 -30.14
N LYS A 61 0.08 13.70 -29.94
CA LYS A 61 -0.19 12.59 -30.86
C LYS A 61 -1.70 12.30 -30.96
N TRP A 62 -2.41 12.24 -29.83
CA TRP A 62 -3.85 11.99 -29.82
C TRP A 62 -4.64 13.15 -30.41
N ARG A 63 -4.32 14.40 -30.04
CA ARG A 63 -4.93 15.61 -30.63
C ARG A 63 -4.73 15.74 -32.13
N LYS A 64 -3.62 15.23 -32.67
CA LYS A 64 -3.39 15.22 -34.12
C LYS A 64 -4.27 14.21 -34.87
N VAL A 65 -4.57 13.07 -34.25
CA VAL A 65 -5.40 12.01 -34.83
C VAL A 65 -6.89 12.30 -34.64
N ARG A 66 -7.25 13.04 -33.58
CA ARG A 66 -8.60 13.52 -33.32
C ARG A 66 -8.61 15.04 -33.12
N PRO A 67 -8.60 15.83 -34.20
CA PRO A 67 -8.94 17.25 -34.13
C PRO A 67 -10.42 17.39 -33.70
N ASP A 68 -10.71 18.42 -32.91
CA ASP A 68 -12.08 18.77 -32.47
C ASP A 68 -13.06 18.96 -33.64
#